data_AF-A0ABD3MDE5-F1
#
_entry.id   AF-A0ABD3MDE5-F1
#
_cell.length_a   1.000
_cell.length_b   1.000
_cell.length_c   1.000
_cell.angle_alpha   90.00
_cell.angle_beta   90.00
_cell.angle_gamma   90.00
#
_symmetry.space_group_name_H-M   'P 1'
#
loop_
_entity.id
_entity.type
_entity.pdbx_description
1 polymer ?
#
loop_
_entity_poly.entity_id
_entity_poly.type
_entity_poly.pdbx_seq_one_letter_code
_entity_poly.pdbx_strand_id
1 'polypeptide(L)'
;MSLSSNLGSGNTALSAHSDLLDADIPTNPSSQLSFIEEIKRRGKACVLSKNYGGAEALYSKGLEVLSYAATSAGAAAAASSTNVEGGVDDSNNEEYNVQLELAILYSNRSLVRLSMSKLHESYEDATCAIQNDAGYIKGHWRLGQACIALGNNIEGLSAFEKALELEPMNKALMREVKVTKEKIEMEEKLLLAEMKIKEEKAKDDNAAAHAADDPAKDAEMEDATTPTEKDGSIKKATAKSSSKKKQQQQQPVPEGETETNTTETTTSDLFTKSDHVRGYKLRSDGTKTSYFDREISEDAKKLIGDIAPKKLDTSVSSASSPMMVEINGGNEGTSAWNTAGTWEERDVTPWAKESLTNALLAVEYILPPTSPSPGSHAVVSKVTKLDGHASYATVRGKKRYIYEFELTIKWILTLGEDHSLSCHGEMTFPDVDGTIELGEGYDIVNYSVEGSSPPGTGPLLDRFVRDGGLRDAVHNAIDDWVRLFRNTY
;
A
#
# COMPACT_ATOMS: atom_id res chain seq x y z
N MET A 1 7.33 51.41 22.83
CA MET A 1 6.32 50.33 22.72
C MET A 1 6.85 49.35 21.69
N SER A 2 7.04 48.08 22.03
CA SER A 2 7.72 47.11 21.17
C SER A 2 6.77 46.51 20.14
N LEU A 3 7.24 46.43 18.89
CA LEU A 3 6.65 45.58 17.86
C LEU A 3 6.90 44.12 18.22
N SER A 4 5.87 43.28 18.18
CA SER A 4 5.99 41.83 18.34
C SER A 4 5.00 41.14 17.42
N SER A 5 5.48 40.78 16.23
CA SER A 5 4.73 40.01 15.24
C SER A 5 4.49 38.59 15.73
N ASN A 6 3.24 38.26 16.08
CA ASN A 6 2.86 36.88 16.44
C ASN A 6 2.42 36.12 15.17
N LEU A 7 3.38 35.50 14.49
CA LEU A 7 3.14 34.62 13.33
C LEU A 7 2.53 33.30 13.81
N GLY A 8 1.20 33.25 13.91
CA GLY A 8 0.42 32.09 14.31
C GLY A 8 0.35 31.00 13.23
N SER A 9 1.46 30.30 12.97
CA SER A 9 1.44 29.05 12.22
C SER A 9 0.96 27.92 13.14
N GLY A 10 -0.32 27.53 13.04
CA GLY A 10 -0.85 26.42 13.86
C GLY A 10 -2.36 26.15 13.81
N ASN A 11 -3.20 27.10 13.39
CA ASN A 11 -4.66 26.97 13.59
C ASN A 11 -5.53 26.93 12.30
N THR A 12 -4.93 26.94 11.12
CA THR A 12 -5.67 26.89 9.84
C THR A 12 -6.28 25.52 9.54
N ALA A 13 -5.68 24.43 10.06
CA ALA A 13 -6.14 23.06 9.82
C ALA A 13 -7.46 22.71 10.55
N LEU A 14 -7.72 23.30 11.71
CA LEU A 14 -8.99 23.13 12.45
C LEU A 14 -10.10 24.02 11.85
N SER A 15 -9.73 25.23 11.41
CA SER A 15 -10.67 26.22 10.85
C SER A 15 -11.52 25.68 9.69
N ALA A 16 -10.93 24.85 8.82
CA ALA A 16 -11.58 24.28 7.65
C ALA A 16 -12.72 23.27 7.94
N HIS A 17 -12.88 22.85 9.22
CA HIS A 17 -13.89 21.88 9.65
C HIS A 17 -14.68 22.35 10.88
N SER A 18 -14.61 23.65 11.20
CA SER A 18 -15.34 24.29 12.30
C SER A 18 -16.85 24.02 12.24
N ASP A 19 -17.43 23.93 11.03
CA ASP A 19 -18.83 23.58 10.78
C ASP A 19 -19.27 22.20 11.31
N LEU A 20 -18.34 21.25 11.48
CA LEU A 20 -18.61 19.95 12.11
C LEU A 20 -18.06 19.86 13.54
N LEU A 21 -16.90 20.46 13.79
CA LEU A 21 -16.25 20.37 15.10
C LEU A 21 -17.02 21.18 16.17
N ASP A 22 -17.48 22.37 15.81
CA ASP A 22 -18.21 23.28 16.70
C ASP A 22 -19.73 23.04 16.68
N ALA A 23 -20.23 22.14 15.82
CA ALA A 23 -21.64 21.79 15.77
C ALA A 23 -22.11 21.03 17.03
N ASP A 24 -23.34 21.32 17.46
CA ASP A 24 -24.05 20.56 18.48
C ASP A 24 -24.27 19.12 18.01
N ILE A 25 -24.20 18.17 18.96
CA ILE A 25 -24.41 16.74 18.68
C ILE A 25 -25.87 16.52 18.24
N PRO A 26 -26.13 15.98 17.02
CA PRO A 26 -27.49 15.70 16.58
C PRO A 26 -28.17 14.69 17.51
N THR A 27 -29.45 14.91 17.83
CA THR A 27 -30.23 14.03 18.73
C THR A 27 -31.05 12.98 17.99
N ASN A 28 -31.36 13.20 16.71
CA ASN A 28 -32.07 12.25 15.86
C ASN A 28 -31.08 11.20 15.30
N PRO A 29 -31.32 9.87 15.48
CA PRO A 29 -30.48 8.82 14.93
C PRO A 29 -30.15 8.99 13.44
N SER A 30 -31.14 9.32 12.59
CA SER A 30 -30.90 9.50 11.15
C SER A 30 -29.93 10.66 10.86
N SER A 31 -30.04 11.76 11.61
CA SER A 31 -29.12 12.89 11.50
C SER A 31 -27.73 12.58 12.06
N GLN A 32 -27.63 11.74 13.10
CA GLN A 32 -26.35 11.22 13.58
C GLN A 32 -25.66 10.40 12.49
N LEU A 33 -26.39 9.55 11.75
CA LEU A 33 -25.80 8.74 10.67
C LEU A 33 -25.14 9.61 9.61
N SER A 34 -25.89 10.58 9.07
CA SER A 34 -25.38 11.50 8.05
C SER A 34 -24.19 12.33 8.54
N PHE A 35 -24.17 12.69 9.83
CA PHE A 35 -23.07 13.41 10.46
C PHE A 35 -21.80 12.55 10.59
N ILE A 36 -21.95 11.28 10.95
CA ILE A 36 -20.85 10.31 11.03
C ILE A 36 -20.28 9.99 9.64
N GLU A 37 -21.13 9.82 8.62
CA GLU A 37 -20.68 9.65 7.23
C GLU A 37 -19.88 10.86 6.73
N GLU A 38 -20.37 12.08 6.98
CA GLU A 38 -19.67 13.31 6.59
C GLU A 38 -18.32 13.46 7.34
N ILE A 39 -18.26 13.08 8.62
CA ILE A 39 -17.00 12.98 9.38
C ILE A 39 -16.05 11.95 8.76
N LYS A 40 -16.52 10.74 8.42
CA LYS A 40 -15.70 9.71 7.76
C LYS A 40 -15.16 10.21 6.41
N ARG A 41 -16.02 10.83 5.60
CA ARG A 41 -15.68 11.38 4.28
C ARG A 41 -14.61 12.47 4.37
N ARG A 42 -14.79 13.47 5.24
CA ARG A 42 -13.80 14.54 5.44
C ARG A 42 -12.52 14.01 6.09
N GLY A 43 -12.63 13.11 7.07
CA GLY A 43 -11.49 12.45 7.70
C GLY A 43 -10.61 11.71 6.69
N LYS A 44 -11.21 10.99 5.73
CA LYS A 44 -10.48 10.35 4.61
C LYS A 44 -9.75 11.39 3.76
N ALA A 45 -10.40 12.50 3.40
CA ALA A 45 -9.76 13.58 2.65
C ALA A 45 -8.60 14.25 3.41
N CYS A 46 -8.72 14.42 4.74
CA CYS A 46 -7.63 14.88 5.60
C CYS A 46 -6.44 13.92 5.62
N VAL A 47 -6.69 12.59 5.66
CA VAL A 47 -5.63 11.57 5.59
C VAL A 47 -4.91 11.62 4.24
N LEU A 48 -5.65 11.68 3.12
CA LEU A 48 -5.09 11.76 1.77
C LEU A 48 -4.22 13.02 1.58
N SER A 49 -4.68 14.16 2.09
CA SER A 49 -3.93 15.44 2.10
C SER A 49 -2.83 15.51 3.16
N LYS A 50 -2.59 14.43 3.93
CA LYS A 50 -1.63 14.35 5.05
C LYS A 50 -1.88 15.37 6.18
N ASN A 51 -3.08 15.96 6.23
CA ASN A 51 -3.56 16.78 7.33
C ASN A 51 -4.06 15.89 8.48
N TYR A 52 -3.14 15.19 9.13
CA TYR A 52 -3.47 14.26 10.21
C TYR A 52 -4.12 14.94 11.43
N GLY A 53 -3.78 16.20 11.72
CA GLY A 53 -4.42 16.96 12.79
C GLY A 53 -5.91 17.21 12.56
N GLY A 54 -6.30 17.56 11.32
CA GLY A 54 -7.71 17.68 10.93
C GLY A 54 -8.45 16.33 11.01
N ALA A 55 -7.80 15.25 10.57
CA ALA A 55 -8.37 13.90 10.65
C ALA A 55 -8.58 13.43 12.10
N GLU A 56 -7.63 13.68 13.00
CA GLU A 56 -7.73 13.29 14.42
C GLU A 56 -8.88 14.02 15.11
N ALA A 57 -9.05 15.32 14.84
CA ALA A 57 -10.16 16.12 15.38
C ALA A 57 -11.52 15.59 14.88
N LEU A 58 -11.67 15.37 13.57
CA LEU A 58 -12.90 14.84 12.97
C LEU A 58 -13.28 13.47 13.53
N TYR A 59 -12.37 12.49 13.54
CA TYR A 59 -12.68 11.17 14.08
C TYR A 59 -12.97 11.20 15.58
N SER A 60 -12.35 12.12 16.34
CA SER A 60 -12.66 12.30 17.76
C SER A 60 -14.07 12.86 17.99
N LYS A 61 -14.51 13.83 17.16
CA LYS A 61 -15.90 14.33 17.17
C LYS A 61 -16.90 13.23 16.80
N GLY A 62 -16.56 12.35 15.84
CA GLY A 62 -17.41 11.22 15.49
C GLY A 62 -17.60 10.23 16.64
N LEU A 63 -16.53 9.91 17.37
CA LEU A 63 -16.58 9.06 18.56
C LEU A 63 -17.37 9.71 19.71
N GLU A 64 -17.28 11.03 19.87
CA GLU A 64 -18.10 11.79 20.84
C GLU A 64 -19.61 11.64 20.52
N VAL A 65 -19.99 11.83 19.25
CA VAL A 65 -21.37 11.70 18.78
C VAL A 65 -21.91 10.28 18.98
N LEU A 66 -21.15 9.23 18.63
CA LEU A 66 -21.58 7.84 18.83
C LEU A 66 -21.64 7.45 20.32
N SER A 67 -20.73 7.95 21.15
CA SER A 67 -20.76 7.74 22.60
C SER A 67 -21.99 8.40 23.23
N TYR A 68 -22.34 9.61 22.80
CA TYR A 68 -23.56 10.30 23.20
C TYR A 68 -24.83 9.55 22.73
N ALA A 69 -24.84 9.05 21.49
CA ALA A 69 -25.93 8.22 20.96
C ALA A 69 -26.14 6.94 21.78
N ALA A 70 -25.08 6.20 22.08
CA ALA A 70 -25.13 5.00 22.91
C ALA A 70 -25.63 5.30 24.34
N THR A 71 -25.18 6.40 24.94
CA THR A 71 -25.59 6.81 26.30
C THR A 71 -27.05 7.26 26.35
N SER A 72 -27.51 8.01 25.35
CA SER A 72 -28.91 8.48 25.28
C SER A 72 -29.89 7.36 24.93
N ALA A 73 -29.52 6.42 24.07
CA ALA A 73 -30.28 5.19 23.82
C ALA A 73 -30.37 4.33 25.10
N GLY A 74 -29.28 4.16 25.84
CA GLY A 74 -29.27 3.45 27.13
C GLY A 74 -30.16 4.11 28.19
N ALA A 75 -30.18 5.45 28.26
CA ALA A 75 -31.07 6.19 29.16
C ALA A 75 -32.55 6.02 28.78
N ALA A 76 -32.88 6.00 27.48
CA ALA A 76 -34.24 5.75 27.00
C ALA A 76 -34.69 4.30 27.29
N ALA A 77 -33.82 3.31 27.08
CA ALA A 77 -34.09 1.91 27.40
C ALA A 77 -34.30 1.68 28.91
N ALA A 78 -33.49 2.32 29.77
CA ALA A 78 -33.68 2.26 31.22
C ALA A 78 -35.03 2.89 31.65
N ALA A 79 -35.42 4.02 31.06
CA ALA A 79 -36.70 4.67 31.33
C ALA A 79 -37.92 3.87 30.82
N SER A 80 -37.75 3.06 29.76
CA SER A 80 -38.82 2.27 29.14
C SER A 80 -39.03 0.88 29.77
N SER A 81 -38.43 0.62 30.95
CA SER A 81 -38.57 -0.66 31.67
C SER A 81 -39.90 -0.78 32.44
N THR A 82 -41.02 -0.64 31.73
CA THR A 82 -42.35 -1.10 32.18
C THR A 82 -42.99 -1.98 31.11
N ASN A 83 -43.40 -3.19 31.51
CA ASN A 83 -43.83 -4.29 30.65
C ASN A 83 -44.85 -3.90 29.55
N VAL A 84 -44.53 -4.23 28.30
CA VAL A 84 -45.54 -4.58 27.28
C VAL A 84 -45.00 -5.75 26.45
N GLU A 85 -45.70 -6.90 26.51
CA GLU A 85 -45.56 -7.97 25.52
C GLU A 85 -46.37 -7.61 24.27
N GLY A 86 -45.81 -7.81 23.08
CA GLY A 86 -46.54 -7.63 21.81
C GLY A 86 -45.61 -7.27 20.66
N GLY A 87 -45.32 -8.23 19.78
CA GLY A 87 -44.46 -8.01 18.62
C GLY A 87 -45.23 -7.58 17.37
N VAL A 88 -44.48 -7.07 16.38
CA VAL A 88 -44.84 -7.08 14.95
C VAL A 88 -43.59 -7.44 14.16
N ASP A 89 -43.76 -8.32 13.18
CA ASP A 89 -42.78 -8.70 12.16
C ASP A 89 -42.74 -7.62 11.07
N ASP A 90 -41.58 -7.04 10.78
CA ASP A 90 -41.36 -6.26 9.56
C ASP A 90 -39.92 -6.42 9.07
N SER A 91 -39.79 -7.00 7.88
CA SER A 91 -38.52 -7.39 7.26
C SER A 91 -37.88 -6.25 6.46
N ASN A 92 -36.54 -6.19 6.45
CA ASN A 92 -35.67 -5.22 5.75
C ASN A 92 -35.43 -3.88 6.46
N ASN A 93 -35.03 -3.93 7.73
CA ASN A 93 -34.26 -2.84 8.35
C ASN A 93 -32.83 -3.35 8.62
N GLU A 94 -31.83 -2.85 7.89
CA GLU A 94 -30.42 -3.05 8.25
C GLU A 94 -30.15 -2.27 9.54
N GLU A 95 -30.23 -2.96 10.67
CA GLU A 95 -30.09 -2.36 12.00
C GLU A 95 -28.73 -1.65 12.12
N TYR A 96 -28.78 -0.33 12.30
CA TYR A 96 -27.57 0.50 12.33
C TYR A 96 -26.66 0.10 13.50
N ASN A 97 -25.56 -0.56 13.17
CA ASN A 97 -24.63 -1.11 14.15
C ASN A 97 -23.67 -0.03 14.66
N VAL A 98 -24.07 0.64 15.75
CA VAL A 98 -23.27 1.66 16.45
C VAL A 98 -21.88 1.14 16.84
N GLN A 99 -21.77 -0.13 17.23
CA GLN A 99 -20.52 -0.76 17.66
C GLN A 99 -19.55 -0.96 16.50
N LEU A 100 -20.05 -1.37 15.33
CA LEU A 100 -19.25 -1.43 14.10
C LEU A 100 -18.73 -0.05 13.70
N GLU A 101 -19.54 0.99 13.79
CA GLU A 101 -19.13 2.37 13.47
C GLU A 101 -18.13 2.95 14.48
N LEU A 102 -18.28 2.65 15.77
CA LEU A 102 -17.26 2.91 16.78
C LEU A 102 -15.95 2.21 16.40
N ALA A 103 -15.98 0.92 16.04
CA ALA A 103 -14.79 0.17 15.63
C ALA A 103 -14.10 0.76 14.40
N ILE A 104 -14.87 1.18 13.40
CA ILE A 104 -14.38 1.87 12.19
C ILE A 104 -13.68 3.18 12.55
N LEU A 105 -14.32 4.05 13.35
CA LEU A 105 -13.76 5.35 13.73
C LEU A 105 -12.51 5.21 14.61
N TYR A 106 -12.51 4.29 15.58
CA TYR A 106 -11.34 3.98 16.40
C TYR A 106 -10.16 3.49 15.53
N SER A 107 -10.38 2.56 14.60
CA SER A 107 -9.32 2.08 13.69
C SER A 107 -8.79 3.18 12.76
N ASN A 108 -9.67 4.06 12.26
CA ASN A 108 -9.27 5.20 11.44
C ASN A 108 -8.46 6.23 12.24
N ARG A 109 -8.85 6.53 13.49
CA ARG A 109 -8.09 7.43 14.38
C ARG A 109 -6.75 6.82 14.82
N SER A 110 -6.70 5.50 15.06
CA SER A 110 -5.46 4.76 15.33
C SER A 110 -4.43 4.93 14.21
N LEU A 111 -4.84 4.81 12.93
CA LEU A 111 -3.97 5.06 11.77
C LEU A 111 -3.44 6.49 11.73
N VAL A 112 -4.30 7.47 12.00
CA VAL A 112 -3.93 8.90 12.03
C VAL A 112 -2.90 9.16 13.13
N ARG A 113 -3.14 8.64 14.33
CA ARG A 113 -2.23 8.77 15.49
C ARG A 113 -0.89 8.08 15.23
N LEU A 114 -0.89 6.90 14.61
CA LEU A 114 0.34 6.23 14.16
C LEU A 114 1.14 7.12 13.20
N SER A 115 0.45 7.75 12.25
CA SER A 115 1.04 8.70 11.27
C SER A 115 1.54 10.00 11.89
N MET A 116 1.11 10.33 13.12
CA MET A 116 1.55 11.46 13.92
C MET A 116 2.61 11.07 14.99
N SER A 117 3.10 9.83 14.98
CA SER A 117 3.99 9.25 16.00
C SER A 117 3.40 9.22 17.42
N LYS A 118 2.07 9.30 17.54
CA LYS A 118 1.29 9.12 18.79
C LYS A 118 1.04 7.63 19.03
N LEU A 119 2.13 6.92 19.35
CA LEU A 119 2.15 5.45 19.31
C LEU A 119 1.27 4.80 20.39
N HIS A 120 1.21 5.40 21.59
CA HIS A 120 0.43 4.85 22.70
C HIS A 120 -1.07 5.07 22.47
N GLU A 121 -1.46 6.29 22.07
CA GLU A 121 -2.86 6.60 21.77
C GLU A 121 -3.38 5.85 20.51
N SER A 122 -2.47 5.47 19.60
CA SER A 122 -2.76 4.60 18.46
C SER A 122 -3.04 3.15 18.88
N TYR A 123 -2.29 2.61 19.86
CA TYR A 123 -2.52 1.29 20.46
C TYR A 123 -3.83 1.24 21.25
N GLU A 124 -4.11 2.27 22.06
CA GLU A 124 -5.37 2.41 22.79
C GLU A 124 -6.57 2.41 21.84
N ASP A 125 -6.53 3.22 20.78
CA ASP A 125 -7.59 3.26 19.77
C ASP A 125 -7.76 1.92 19.05
N ALA A 126 -6.67 1.25 18.66
CA ALA A 126 -6.76 -0.06 18.01
C ALA A 126 -7.37 -1.12 18.94
N THR A 127 -7.06 -1.06 20.23
CA THR A 127 -7.65 -1.92 21.26
C THR A 127 -9.15 -1.62 21.43
N CYS A 128 -9.53 -0.35 21.48
CA CYS A 128 -10.93 0.08 21.52
C CYS A 128 -11.71 -0.39 20.27
N ALA A 129 -11.09 -0.39 19.09
CA ALA A 129 -11.73 -0.89 17.87
C ALA A 129 -12.10 -2.38 18.00
N ILE A 130 -11.17 -3.21 18.49
CA ILE A 130 -11.37 -4.66 18.70
C ILE A 130 -12.38 -4.94 19.84
N GLN A 131 -12.45 -4.07 20.85
CA GLN A 131 -13.43 -4.18 21.93
C GLN A 131 -14.87 -3.91 21.46
N ASN A 132 -15.05 -3.04 20.46
CA ASN A 132 -16.36 -2.74 19.89
C ASN A 132 -16.77 -3.76 18.81
N ASP A 133 -15.84 -4.19 17.95
CA ASP A 133 -16.04 -5.32 17.04
C ASP A 133 -14.79 -6.22 17.00
N ALA A 134 -14.89 -7.39 17.63
CA ALA A 134 -13.83 -8.39 17.67
C ALA A 134 -13.57 -9.05 16.30
N GLY A 135 -14.53 -9.00 15.38
CA GLY A 135 -14.40 -9.48 14.00
C GLY A 135 -13.78 -8.45 13.05
N TYR A 136 -13.57 -7.20 13.49
CA TYR A 136 -13.06 -6.14 12.62
C TYR A 136 -11.56 -6.32 12.31
N ILE A 137 -11.26 -6.96 11.18
CA ILE A 137 -9.90 -7.28 10.72
C ILE A 137 -8.97 -6.05 10.73
N LYS A 138 -9.48 -4.88 10.33
CA LYS A 138 -8.71 -3.62 10.36
C LYS A 138 -8.36 -3.18 11.78
N GLY A 139 -9.16 -3.50 12.80
CA GLY A 139 -8.83 -3.27 14.21
C GLY A 139 -7.58 -4.05 14.61
N HIS A 140 -7.58 -5.37 14.41
CA HIS A 140 -6.41 -6.24 14.66
C HIS A 140 -5.18 -5.83 13.84
N TRP A 141 -5.36 -5.44 12.58
CA TRP A 141 -4.25 -4.95 11.75
C TRP A 141 -3.65 -3.65 12.30
N ARG A 142 -4.46 -2.67 12.74
CA ARG A 142 -3.94 -1.44 13.37
C ARG A 142 -3.25 -1.72 14.70
N LEU A 143 -3.78 -2.65 15.51
CA LEU A 143 -3.15 -3.05 16.78
C LEU A 143 -1.74 -3.58 16.51
N GLY A 144 -1.60 -4.50 15.55
CA GLY A 144 -0.29 -5.03 15.18
C GLY A 144 0.68 -3.94 14.71
N GLN A 145 0.22 -3.00 13.87
CA GLN A 145 1.05 -1.87 13.42
C GLN A 145 1.49 -0.96 14.58
N ALA A 146 0.61 -0.69 15.55
CA ALA A 146 0.94 0.09 16.75
C ALA A 146 1.94 -0.65 17.66
N CYS A 147 1.75 -1.94 17.92
CA CYS A 147 2.69 -2.77 18.68
C CYS A 147 4.09 -2.80 18.05
N ILE A 148 4.19 -2.98 16.73
CA ILE A 148 5.48 -2.98 16.02
C ILE A 148 6.19 -1.62 16.12
N ALA A 149 5.45 -0.52 16.08
CA ALA A 149 6.00 0.83 16.26
C ALA A 149 6.44 1.10 17.71
N LEU A 150 5.74 0.55 18.70
CA LEU A 150 6.12 0.57 20.12
C LEU A 150 7.31 -0.36 20.44
N GLY A 151 7.67 -1.27 19.55
CA GLY A 151 8.72 -2.28 19.75
C GLY A 151 8.23 -3.62 20.30
N ASN A 152 6.94 -3.75 20.63
CA ASN A 152 6.31 -4.98 21.12
C ASN A 152 6.09 -6.00 19.97
N ASN A 153 7.16 -6.55 19.43
CA ASN A 153 7.12 -7.39 18.23
C ASN A 153 6.26 -8.65 18.41
N ILE A 154 6.32 -9.28 19.60
CA ILE A 154 5.57 -10.50 19.94
C ILE A 154 4.05 -10.24 19.97
N GLU A 155 3.62 -9.16 20.59
CA GLU A 155 2.21 -8.76 20.66
C GLU A 155 1.68 -8.38 19.27
N GLY A 156 2.49 -7.64 18.51
CA GLY A 156 2.15 -7.25 17.14
C GLY A 156 1.99 -8.44 16.21
N LEU A 157 2.81 -9.48 16.38
CA LEU A 157 2.65 -10.74 15.67
C LEU A 157 1.30 -11.41 15.98
N SER A 158 0.94 -11.52 17.26
CA SER A 158 -0.32 -12.14 17.67
C SER A 158 -1.53 -11.39 17.12
N ALA A 159 -1.48 -10.06 17.05
CA ALA A 159 -2.52 -9.24 16.44
C ALA A 159 -2.63 -9.47 14.92
N PHE A 160 -1.51 -9.56 14.19
CA PHE A 160 -1.53 -9.88 12.76
C PHE A 160 -1.98 -11.32 12.48
N GLU A 161 -1.64 -12.28 13.35
CA GLU A 161 -2.10 -13.67 13.22
C GLU A 161 -3.62 -13.78 13.42
N LYS A 162 -4.21 -13.09 14.42
CA LYS A 162 -5.68 -12.98 14.58
C LYS A 162 -6.35 -12.32 13.37
N ALA A 163 -5.76 -11.26 12.82
CA ALA A 163 -6.26 -10.64 11.59
C ALA A 163 -6.24 -11.62 10.40
N LEU A 164 -5.22 -12.49 10.34
CA LEU A 164 -5.06 -13.50 9.29
C LEU A 164 -5.97 -14.73 9.51
N GLU A 165 -6.34 -15.06 10.75
CA GLU A 165 -7.38 -16.06 11.05
C GLU A 165 -8.75 -15.61 10.51
N LEU A 166 -9.05 -14.31 10.58
CA LEU A 166 -10.26 -13.70 10.04
C LEU A 166 -10.23 -13.55 8.50
N GLU A 167 -9.08 -13.21 7.90
CA GLU A 167 -8.88 -13.18 6.44
C GLU A 167 -7.68 -14.02 5.94
N PRO A 168 -7.80 -15.37 5.86
CA PRO A 168 -6.66 -16.24 5.51
C PRO A 168 -6.03 -16.03 4.12
N MET A 169 -6.74 -15.35 3.21
CA MET A 169 -6.24 -15.05 1.85
C MET A 169 -5.61 -13.64 1.71
N ASN A 170 -5.52 -12.86 2.79
CA ASN A 170 -5.01 -11.49 2.74
C ASN A 170 -3.47 -11.46 2.60
N LYS A 171 -3.01 -11.22 1.36
CA LYS A 171 -1.58 -11.10 1.03
C LYS A 171 -0.83 -9.99 1.77
N ALA A 172 -1.50 -8.96 2.27
CA ALA A 172 -0.85 -7.91 3.06
C ALA A 172 -0.52 -8.46 4.46
N LEU A 173 -1.53 -8.99 5.16
CA LEU A 173 -1.36 -9.62 6.47
C LEU A 173 -0.34 -10.78 6.45
N MET A 174 -0.37 -11.65 5.43
CA MET A 174 0.66 -12.71 5.29
C MET A 174 2.10 -12.16 5.19
N ARG A 175 2.29 -10.97 4.61
CA ARG A 175 3.61 -10.30 4.55
C ARG A 175 3.98 -9.70 5.90
N GLU A 176 3.05 -9.03 6.57
CA GLU A 176 3.26 -8.44 7.90
C GLU A 176 3.64 -9.50 8.94
N VAL A 177 2.91 -10.63 8.97
CA VAL A 177 3.22 -11.80 9.81
C VAL A 177 4.63 -12.33 9.51
N LYS A 178 4.98 -12.50 8.22
CA LYS A 178 6.32 -13.01 7.84
C LYS A 178 7.45 -12.07 8.27
N VAL A 179 7.34 -10.78 7.95
CA VAL A 179 8.34 -9.77 8.30
C VAL A 179 8.50 -9.65 9.82
N THR A 180 7.39 -9.74 10.55
CA THR A 180 7.42 -9.71 12.03
C THR A 180 8.10 -10.93 12.62
N LYS A 181 7.86 -12.14 12.09
CA LYS A 181 8.59 -13.36 12.53
C LYS A 181 10.08 -13.25 12.27
N GLU A 182 10.48 -12.79 11.07
CA GLU A 182 11.88 -12.55 10.72
C GLU A 182 12.55 -11.51 11.65
N LYS A 183 11.81 -10.47 12.07
CA LYS A 183 12.27 -9.46 13.02
C LYS A 183 12.48 -10.04 14.44
N ILE A 184 11.52 -10.82 14.95
CA ILE A 184 11.63 -11.48 16.26
C ILE A 184 12.82 -12.46 16.29
N GLU A 185 12.94 -13.31 15.26
CA GLU A 185 14.08 -14.24 15.16
C GLU A 185 15.44 -13.51 15.12
N MET A 186 15.51 -12.34 14.48
CA MET A 186 16.73 -11.53 14.44
C MET A 186 17.06 -10.93 15.81
N GLU A 187 16.05 -10.44 16.53
CA GLU A 187 16.16 -9.88 17.88
C GLU A 187 16.61 -10.95 18.90
N GLU A 188 16.02 -12.16 18.85
CA GLU A 188 16.45 -13.31 19.67
C GLU A 188 17.90 -13.72 19.38
N LYS A 189 18.30 -13.78 18.10
CA LYS A 189 19.69 -14.10 17.70
C LYS A 189 20.68 -13.04 18.18
N LEU A 190 20.29 -11.76 18.17
CA LEU A 190 21.12 -10.65 18.67
C LEU A 190 21.28 -10.73 20.20
N LEU A 191 20.19 -10.94 20.95
CA LEU A 191 20.22 -11.12 22.40
C LEU A 191 21.10 -12.32 22.80
N LEU A 192 20.98 -13.45 22.11
CA LEU A 192 21.81 -14.63 22.36
C LEU A 192 23.30 -14.38 22.07
N ALA A 193 23.62 -13.59 21.04
CA ALA A 193 25.01 -13.19 20.75
C ALA A 193 25.56 -12.26 21.84
N GLU A 194 24.78 -11.29 22.32
CA GLU A 194 25.18 -10.42 23.43
C GLU A 194 25.42 -11.20 24.73
N MET A 195 24.57 -12.20 25.04
CA MET A 195 24.75 -13.05 26.21
C MET A 195 26.06 -13.82 26.15
N LYS A 196 26.41 -14.40 24.99
CA LYS A 196 27.70 -15.09 24.79
C LYS A 196 28.90 -14.18 24.99
N ILE A 197 28.87 -12.96 24.44
CA ILE A 197 29.93 -11.96 24.62
C ILE A 197 30.08 -11.55 26.10
N LYS A 198 28.97 -11.47 26.85
CA LYS A 198 28.99 -11.21 28.31
C LYS A 198 29.56 -12.40 29.09
N GLU A 199 29.23 -13.63 28.71
CA GLU A 199 29.80 -14.83 29.33
C GLU A 199 31.30 -15.01 29.07
N GLU A 200 31.78 -14.74 27.86
CA GLU A 200 33.21 -14.83 27.52
C GLU A 200 34.01 -13.81 28.34
N LYS A 201 33.57 -12.55 28.39
CA LYS A 201 34.20 -11.53 29.24
C LYS A 201 34.19 -11.89 30.72
N ALA A 202 33.07 -12.42 31.24
CA ALA A 202 32.99 -12.85 32.63
C ALA A 202 33.91 -14.05 32.95
N LYS A 203 34.25 -14.89 31.96
CA LYS A 203 35.25 -15.97 32.10
C LYS A 203 36.66 -15.40 32.07
N ASP A 204 36.95 -14.44 31.19
CA ASP A 204 38.26 -13.77 31.12
C ASP A 204 38.56 -12.95 32.39
N ASP A 205 37.59 -12.18 32.90
CA ASP A 205 37.72 -11.40 34.14
C ASP A 205 37.95 -12.31 35.37
N ASN A 206 37.30 -13.47 35.43
CA ASN A 206 37.46 -14.44 36.52
C ASN A 206 38.78 -15.23 36.40
N ALA A 207 39.25 -15.51 35.18
CA ALA A 207 40.58 -16.08 34.95
C ALA A 207 41.70 -15.10 35.35
N ALA A 208 41.50 -13.80 35.11
CA ALA A 208 42.41 -12.76 35.56
C ALA A 208 42.43 -12.62 37.10
N ALA A 209 41.28 -12.76 37.77
CA ALA A 209 41.19 -12.76 39.23
C ALA A 209 41.91 -13.97 39.87
N HIS A 210 41.75 -15.17 39.31
CA HIS A 210 42.44 -16.36 39.79
C HIS A 210 43.96 -16.39 39.52
N ALA A 211 44.46 -15.52 38.64
CA ALA A 211 45.90 -15.36 38.39
C ALA A 211 46.59 -14.38 39.38
N ALA A 212 45.83 -13.74 40.28
CA ALA A 212 46.31 -12.68 41.16
C ALA A 212 46.49 -13.10 42.64
N ASP A 213 46.28 -14.38 42.98
CA ASP A 213 46.29 -14.87 44.37
C ASP A 213 47.15 -16.15 44.52
N ASP A 214 48.48 -15.96 44.54
CA ASP A 214 49.46 -16.94 45.03
C ASP A 214 50.50 -16.20 45.94
N PRO A 215 50.60 -16.50 47.26
CA PRO A 215 51.26 -15.61 48.22
C PRO A 215 52.67 -16.06 48.69
N ALA A 216 53.72 -15.31 48.32
CA ALA A 216 55.02 -15.19 49.00
C ALA A 216 55.93 -14.21 48.22
N LYS A 217 56.78 -13.34 48.82
CA LYS A 217 57.15 -13.08 50.22
C LYS A 217 57.99 -11.78 50.30
N ASP A 218 57.93 -11.10 51.46
CA ASP A 218 59.00 -10.26 52.10
C ASP A 218 59.62 -9.09 51.27
N ALA A 219 59.89 -7.86 51.74
CA ALA A 219 59.77 -7.13 53.02
C ALA A 219 59.78 -5.59 52.67
N GLU A 220 59.74 -4.56 53.53
CA GLU A 220 59.87 -4.42 55.00
C GLU A 220 59.36 -3.00 55.43
N MET A 221 58.96 -2.84 56.70
CA MET A 221 58.82 -1.58 57.51
C MET A 221 57.96 -0.40 56.99
N GLU A 222 56.87 0.01 57.68
CA GLU A 222 56.77 0.72 58.99
C GLU A 222 57.03 2.23 58.90
N ASP A 223 56.39 3.13 59.67
CA ASP A 223 55.19 3.08 60.55
C ASP A 223 54.76 4.54 60.87
N ALA A 224 53.56 4.74 61.42
CA ALA A 224 53.15 5.84 62.33
C ALA A 224 53.21 7.32 61.83
N THR A 225 52.27 8.22 62.17
CA THR A 225 51.04 8.14 63.00
C THR A 225 50.07 9.30 62.66
N THR A 226 48.76 8.97 62.60
CA THR A 226 47.54 9.62 63.19
C THR A 226 47.58 11.05 63.83
N PRO A 227 46.43 11.74 64.11
CA PRO A 227 44.99 11.44 63.83
C PRO A 227 44.05 12.64 63.46
N THR A 228 42.74 12.31 63.36
CA THR A 228 41.51 13.07 63.79
C THR A 228 40.78 14.09 62.90
N GLU A 229 39.58 13.64 62.45
CA GLU A 229 38.23 14.25 62.51
C GLU A 229 37.76 15.47 61.66
N LYS A 230 36.63 15.24 60.95
CA LYS A 230 35.43 16.09 60.67
C LYS A 230 35.64 17.41 59.90
N ASP A 231 34.88 17.73 58.84
CA ASP A 231 33.42 18.00 58.80
C ASP A 231 32.95 18.26 57.32
N GLY A 232 31.64 18.45 57.06
CA GLY A 232 31.22 19.45 56.05
C GLY A 232 30.55 19.03 54.72
N SER A 233 29.29 18.60 54.76
CA SER A 233 28.16 19.07 53.92
C SER A 233 28.25 19.29 52.37
N ILE A 234 27.51 18.44 51.64
CA ILE A 234 26.62 18.66 50.47
C ILE A 234 26.52 20.09 49.83
N LYS A 235 26.77 20.23 48.49
CA LYS A 235 25.79 20.73 47.45
C LYS A 235 26.36 20.95 46.02
N LYS A 236 25.80 20.21 45.04
CA LYS A 236 25.23 20.64 43.73
C LYS A 236 25.96 21.70 42.85
N ALA A 237 26.37 21.35 41.60
CA ALA A 237 25.91 22.00 40.33
C ALA A 237 26.71 21.64 39.01
N THR A 238 25.96 21.29 37.95
CA THR A 238 26.09 21.63 36.50
C THR A 238 27.43 21.76 35.72
N ALA A 239 27.55 21.01 34.60
CA ALA A 239 28.01 21.45 33.25
C ALA A 239 27.70 20.33 32.21
N LYS A 240 26.90 20.53 31.15
CA LYS A 240 27.22 21.08 29.81
C LYS A 240 28.47 20.50 29.12
N SER A 241 28.28 19.73 28.05
CA SER A 241 29.27 19.54 26.96
C SER A 241 28.58 19.63 25.58
N SER A 242 29.28 20.17 24.59
CA SER A 242 28.71 20.65 23.32
C SER A 242 29.09 19.79 22.10
N SER A 243 28.12 19.55 21.21
CA SER A 243 28.31 18.88 19.93
C SER A 243 29.09 19.75 18.91
N LYS A 244 29.85 19.12 18.01
CA LYS A 244 30.41 19.80 16.83
C LYS A 244 30.37 18.88 15.59
N LYS A 245 29.90 19.44 14.47
CA LYS A 245 29.60 18.78 13.18
C LYS A 245 30.59 19.31 12.12
N LYS A 246 30.91 18.54 11.08
CA LYS A 246 31.71 19.03 9.93
C LYS A 246 31.18 18.47 8.60
N GLN A 247 31.19 19.30 7.56
CA GLN A 247 30.77 19.01 6.18
C GLN A 247 32.00 19.02 5.24
N GLN A 248 31.85 18.50 4.01
CA GLN A 248 32.78 18.69 2.89
C GLN A 248 32.03 18.90 1.56
N GLN A 249 32.67 19.59 0.62
CA GLN A 249 32.22 19.94 -0.75
C GLN A 249 33.35 19.62 -1.78
N GLN A 250 33.12 19.89 -3.08
CA GLN A 250 33.75 19.18 -4.23
C GLN A 250 34.68 20.02 -5.16
N GLN A 251 35.47 19.29 -6.00
CA GLN A 251 35.87 19.58 -7.43
C GLN A 251 36.97 20.65 -7.79
N PRO A 252 37.55 20.72 -9.04
CA PRO A 252 37.66 19.77 -10.21
C PRO A 252 38.98 19.80 -11.15
N VAL A 253 39.12 18.83 -12.12
CA VAL A 253 39.89 18.66 -13.45
C VAL A 253 41.30 19.31 -13.80
N PRO A 254 42.02 19.06 -14.97
CA PRO A 254 41.97 18.08 -16.12
C PRO A 254 43.32 17.49 -16.74
N GLU A 255 43.18 16.49 -17.66
CA GLU A 255 43.83 16.09 -18.98
C GLU A 255 45.33 16.26 -19.42
N GLY A 256 45.86 15.33 -20.28
CA GLY A 256 46.94 15.59 -21.28
C GLY A 256 47.94 14.44 -21.69
N GLU A 257 48.23 14.27 -22.99
CA GLU A 257 49.00 13.16 -23.67
C GLU A 257 50.57 13.24 -23.59
N THR A 258 51.47 12.37 -24.15
CA THR A 258 51.45 11.32 -25.25
C THR A 258 52.56 10.21 -25.04
N GLU A 259 52.98 9.43 -26.08
CA GLU A 259 53.87 8.22 -26.03
C GLU A 259 55.34 8.38 -26.53
N THR A 260 56.28 7.49 -26.12
CA THR A 260 57.25 6.77 -27.01
C THR A 260 58.09 5.64 -26.31
N ASN A 261 58.56 4.67 -27.09
CA ASN A 261 59.35 3.43 -26.80
C ASN A 261 60.82 3.67 -26.29
N THR A 262 61.62 2.74 -25.72
CA THR A 262 61.59 1.25 -25.54
C THR A 262 62.59 0.76 -24.46
N THR A 263 62.35 -0.43 -23.84
CA THR A 263 63.31 -1.37 -23.17
C THR A 263 64.16 -0.89 -21.95
N GLU A 264 64.41 -1.66 -20.87
CA GLU A 264 64.30 -3.11 -20.62
C GLU A 264 64.16 -3.49 -19.10
N THR A 265 63.45 -4.60 -18.81
CA THR A 265 63.64 -5.55 -17.66
C THR A 265 63.30 -5.20 -16.19
N THR A 266 62.00 -5.30 -15.84
CA THR A 266 61.35 -6.06 -14.71
C THR A 266 62.04 -6.27 -13.34
N THR A 267 61.35 -6.21 -12.17
CA THR A 267 59.93 -5.98 -11.80
C THR A 267 59.79 -5.57 -10.32
N SER A 268 58.84 -4.69 -9.99
CA SER A 268 58.40 -4.36 -8.61
C SER A 268 56.88 -4.00 -8.56
N ASP A 269 56.35 -3.71 -7.38
CA ASP A 269 54.93 -3.79 -6.98
C ASP A 269 53.87 -2.81 -7.58
N LEU A 270 52.60 -3.14 -7.31
CA LEU A 270 51.39 -2.28 -7.15
C LEU A 270 50.48 -1.90 -8.36
N PHE A 271 49.41 -2.70 -8.50
CA PHE A 271 48.00 -2.45 -8.87
C PHE A 271 47.54 -1.17 -9.61
N THR A 272 46.88 -1.37 -10.77
CA THR A 272 45.88 -0.44 -11.37
C THR A 272 44.68 -1.21 -11.96
N LYS A 273 43.51 -0.56 -12.04
CA LYS A 273 42.26 -1.12 -12.59
C LYS A 273 42.03 -0.64 -14.03
N SER A 274 41.96 -1.57 -14.98
CA SER A 274 40.86 -1.66 -15.97
C SER A 274 41.11 -2.77 -16.98
N ASP A 275 40.02 -3.40 -17.41
CA ASP A 275 39.87 -4.11 -18.68
C ASP A 275 40.77 -5.34 -18.92
N HIS A 276 40.19 -6.53 -18.71
CA HIS A 276 40.12 -7.57 -19.74
C HIS A 276 38.92 -8.47 -19.42
N VAL A 277 37.91 -8.41 -20.29
CA VAL A 277 36.73 -9.29 -20.30
C VAL A 277 37.18 -10.77 -20.23
N ARG A 278 36.46 -11.59 -19.44
CA ARG A 278 36.69 -13.05 -19.33
C ARG A 278 36.89 -13.68 -20.71
N GLY A 279 38.12 -14.11 -20.98
CA GLY A 279 38.54 -14.59 -22.29
C GLY A 279 37.80 -15.83 -22.78
N TYR A 280 37.80 -15.99 -24.10
CA TYR A 280 37.21 -17.14 -24.79
C TYR A 280 37.75 -18.48 -24.27
N LYS A 281 36.84 -19.43 -24.05
CA LYS A 281 37.17 -20.81 -23.71
C LYS A 281 37.47 -21.58 -24.99
N LEU A 282 38.66 -22.18 -25.11
CA LEU A 282 38.94 -23.12 -26.19
C LEU A 282 38.28 -24.48 -25.88
N ARG A 283 37.55 -25.01 -26.85
CA ARG A 283 37.00 -26.37 -26.86
C ARG A 283 38.08 -27.36 -27.34
N SER A 284 37.87 -28.66 -27.11
CA SER A 284 38.80 -29.74 -27.50
C SER A 284 39.07 -29.85 -29.02
N ASP A 285 38.26 -29.19 -29.84
CA ASP A 285 38.42 -29.07 -31.30
C ASP A 285 39.25 -27.84 -31.73
N GLY A 286 39.75 -27.06 -30.77
CA GLY A 286 40.51 -25.82 -31.00
C GLY A 286 39.67 -24.58 -31.27
N THR A 287 38.34 -24.69 -31.30
CA THR A 287 37.45 -23.53 -31.53
C THR A 287 37.37 -22.63 -30.29
N LYS A 288 37.38 -21.31 -30.50
CA LYS A 288 37.20 -20.31 -29.44
C LYS A 288 35.72 -20.07 -29.21
N THR A 289 35.24 -20.36 -28.01
CA THR A 289 33.84 -20.26 -27.59
C THR A 289 33.68 -19.29 -26.42
N SER A 290 32.46 -18.88 -26.09
CA SER A 290 32.22 -17.94 -24.99
C SER A 290 32.53 -18.60 -23.63
N TYR A 291 32.76 -17.80 -22.59
CA TYR A 291 33.01 -18.36 -21.25
C TYR A 291 31.80 -19.14 -20.67
N PHE A 292 30.61 -18.97 -21.24
CA PHE A 292 29.38 -19.67 -20.86
C PHE A 292 29.08 -20.92 -21.71
N ASP A 293 29.91 -21.24 -22.71
CA ASP A 293 29.74 -22.44 -23.52
C ASP A 293 30.01 -23.73 -22.72
N ARG A 294 28.95 -24.51 -22.56
CA ARG A 294 28.94 -25.78 -21.84
C ARG A 294 28.91 -26.94 -22.84
N GLU A 295 29.94 -27.77 -22.82
CA GLU A 295 30.04 -28.94 -23.70
C GLU A 295 29.01 -29.99 -23.27
N ILE A 296 28.04 -30.25 -24.15
CA ILE A 296 27.02 -31.28 -23.96
C ILE A 296 27.66 -32.63 -24.31
N SER A 297 27.69 -33.55 -23.34
CA SER A 297 28.24 -34.90 -23.52
C SER A 297 27.49 -35.67 -24.60
N GLU A 298 28.12 -36.67 -25.22
CA GLU A 298 27.46 -37.45 -26.29
C GLU A 298 26.19 -38.14 -25.81
N ASP A 299 26.14 -38.59 -24.55
CA ASP A 299 24.94 -39.21 -24.01
C ASP A 299 23.82 -38.20 -23.78
N ALA A 300 24.14 -36.96 -23.38
CA ALA A 300 23.16 -35.88 -23.33
C ALA A 300 22.68 -35.48 -24.74
N LYS A 301 23.55 -35.49 -25.76
CA LYS A 301 23.14 -35.29 -27.17
C LYS A 301 22.21 -36.42 -27.65
N LYS A 302 22.47 -37.68 -27.28
CA LYS A 302 21.61 -38.83 -27.59
C LYS A 302 20.24 -38.74 -26.90
N LEU A 303 20.18 -38.23 -25.66
CA LEU A 303 18.91 -37.99 -24.95
C LEU A 303 18.09 -36.84 -25.54
N ILE A 304 18.74 -35.79 -26.04
CA ILE A 304 18.05 -34.61 -26.60
C ILE A 304 17.39 -34.94 -27.96
N GLY A 305 18.01 -35.81 -28.76
CA GLY A 305 17.43 -36.28 -30.03
C GLY A 305 17.28 -35.18 -31.10
N ASP A 306 16.38 -35.40 -32.06
CA ASP A 306 16.02 -34.41 -33.07
C ASP A 306 14.80 -33.59 -32.64
N ILE A 307 15.05 -32.35 -32.22
CA ILE A 307 14.03 -31.39 -31.76
C ILE A 307 13.50 -30.52 -32.92
N ALA A 308 13.85 -30.79 -34.18
CA ALA A 308 13.40 -29.98 -35.30
C ALA A 308 11.86 -29.98 -35.40
N PRO A 309 11.20 -28.81 -35.42
CA PRO A 309 9.74 -28.74 -35.51
C PRO A 309 9.27 -29.29 -36.86
N LYS A 310 8.54 -30.41 -36.81
CA LYS A 310 7.97 -31.04 -38.00
C LYS A 310 6.86 -30.15 -38.56
N LYS A 311 6.89 -29.89 -39.87
CA LYS A 311 5.78 -29.23 -40.56
C LYS A 311 4.53 -30.10 -40.48
N LEU A 312 3.39 -29.48 -40.20
CA LEU A 312 2.08 -30.10 -40.30
C LEU A 312 1.62 -30.02 -41.77
N ASP A 313 1.40 -31.17 -42.40
CA ASP A 313 0.83 -31.22 -43.75
C ASP A 313 -0.68 -30.94 -43.71
N THR A 314 -1.08 -29.77 -44.21
CA THR A 314 -2.47 -29.37 -44.35
C THR A 314 -3.10 -30.00 -45.59
N SER A 315 -3.34 -31.33 -45.56
CA SER A 315 -3.91 -32.06 -46.69
C SER A 315 -4.89 -33.20 -46.35
N VAL A 316 -5.70 -33.05 -45.30
CA VAL A 316 -7.02 -33.75 -45.23
C VAL A 316 -8.11 -32.82 -44.70
N SER A 317 -8.95 -32.31 -45.60
CA SER A 317 -10.19 -31.63 -45.24
C SER A 317 -11.38 -32.59 -45.32
N SER A 318 -12.32 -32.41 -44.39
CA SER A 318 -13.76 -32.75 -44.50
C SER A 318 -14.15 -34.19 -44.86
N ALA A 319 -14.63 -34.96 -43.87
CA ALA A 319 -16.06 -35.33 -43.77
C ALA A 319 -16.38 -36.23 -42.55
N SER A 320 -17.44 -35.86 -41.82
CA SER A 320 -18.31 -36.65 -40.92
C SER A 320 -18.42 -36.13 -39.48
N SER A 321 -19.63 -35.69 -39.12
CA SER A 321 -20.05 -35.48 -37.72
C SER A 321 -20.51 -36.80 -37.09
N PRO A 322 -20.34 -36.93 -35.77
CA PRO A 322 -21.45 -37.27 -34.87
C PRO A 322 -21.62 -36.14 -33.83
N MET A 323 -22.83 -35.63 -33.60
CA MET A 323 -23.88 -36.18 -32.71
C MET A 323 -23.52 -36.09 -31.22
N MET A 324 -24.39 -35.45 -30.44
CA MET A 324 -24.24 -35.22 -28.99
C MET A 324 -24.16 -36.51 -28.17
N VAL A 325 -23.34 -36.48 -27.12
CA VAL A 325 -23.52 -37.30 -25.92
C VAL A 325 -23.21 -36.42 -24.69
N GLU A 326 -24.20 -36.18 -23.83
CA GLU A 326 -23.97 -35.73 -22.46
C GLU A 326 -23.55 -36.94 -21.60
N ILE A 327 -22.38 -36.90 -20.93
CA ILE A 327 -22.17 -37.53 -19.61
C ILE A 327 -21.19 -36.66 -18.79
N ASN A 328 -21.47 -36.57 -17.49
CA ASN A 328 -20.64 -35.95 -16.44
C ASN A 328 -19.16 -36.36 -16.41
N GLY A 329 -18.31 -35.42 -16.00
CA GLY A 329 -17.21 -35.69 -15.06
C GLY A 329 -16.09 -36.63 -15.52
N GLY A 330 -15.22 -36.16 -16.41
CA GLY A 330 -13.98 -36.83 -16.78
C GLY A 330 -12.95 -35.86 -17.35
N ASN A 331 -11.79 -35.73 -16.71
CA ASN A 331 -10.71 -34.83 -17.12
C ASN A 331 -9.91 -35.44 -18.28
N GLU A 332 -10.30 -35.19 -19.53
CA GLU A 332 -9.53 -35.55 -20.72
C GLU A 332 -9.36 -34.38 -21.69
N GLY A 333 -8.10 -34.00 -21.93
CA GLY A 333 -7.69 -32.82 -22.68
C GLY A 333 -6.33 -32.26 -22.23
N THR A 334 -5.94 -32.53 -20.97
CA THR A 334 -4.61 -32.21 -20.45
C THR A 334 -3.59 -33.28 -20.84
N SER A 335 -2.71 -32.97 -21.80
CA SER A 335 -1.49 -33.74 -21.98
C SER A 335 -0.65 -33.75 -20.70
N ALA A 336 0.08 -34.83 -20.42
CA ALA A 336 0.81 -35.06 -19.16
C ALA A 336 1.81 -33.95 -18.76
N TRP A 337 2.18 -33.08 -19.70
CA TRP A 337 3.02 -31.89 -19.48
C TRP A 337 2.34 -30.80 -18.63
N ASN A 338 1.00 -30.75 -18.59
CA ASN A 338 0.24 -29.74 -17.85
C ASN A 338 0.25 -29.97 -16.33
N THR A 339 0.79 -31.10 -15.86
CA THR A 339 0.92 -31.44 -14.43
C THR A 339 2.03 -30.64 -13.73
N ALA A 340 2.86 -29.89 -14.47
CA ALA A 340 4.10 -29.29 -14.00
C ALA A 340 4.02 -27.77 -13.70
N GLY A 341 2.90 -27.29 -13.15
CA GLY A 341 2.81 -25.92 -12.61
C GLY A 341 3.04 -24.79 -13.63
N THR A 342 2.81 -25.08 -14.92
CA THR A 342 3.02 -24.13 -16.02
C THR A 342 2.09 -22.94 -15.90
N TRP A 343 2.65 -21.74 -16.03
CA TRP A 343 1.88 -20.52 -16.20
C TRP A 343 1.23 -20.54 -17.59
N GLU A 344 -0.09 -20.68 -17.62
CA GLU A 344 -0.89 -20.62 -18.84
C GLU A 344 -1.65 -19.29 -18.87
N GLU A 345 -1.09 -18.33 -19.61
CA GLU A 345 -1.77 -17.08 -19.93
C GLU A 345 -2.68 -17.28 -21.15
N ARG A 346 -3.90 -16.73 -21.06
CA ARG A 346 -4.88 -16.70 -22.14
C ARG A 346 -5.16 -15.24 -22.49
N ASP A 347 -4.79 -14.86 -23.71
CA ASP A 347 -5.10 -13.55 -24.29
C ASP A 347 -6.62 -13.40 -24.49
N VAL A 348 -7.17 -12.30 -23.99
CA VAL A 348 -8.57 -11.89 -24.15
C VAL A 348 -8.70 -10.45 -24.67
N THR A 349 -7.61 -9.87 -25.18
CA THR A 349 -7.54 -8.49 -25.68
C THR A 349 -8.67 -8.13 -26.66
N PRO A 350 -9.08 -8.99 -27.61
CA PRO A 350 -10.21 -8.66 -28.49
C PRO A 350 -11.53 -8.45 -27.73
N TRP A 351 -11.86 -9.35 -26.80
CA TRP A 351 -13.03 -9.23 -25.93
C TRP A 351 -12.93 -8.01 -25.02
N ALA A 352 -11.74 -7.77 -24.44
CA ALA A 352 -11.51 -6.66 -23.53
C ALA A 352 -11.71 -5.31 -24.23
N LYS A 353 -11.14 -5.15 -25.44
CA LYS A 353 -11.31 -3.92 -26.23
C LYS A 353 -12.77 -3.70 -26.65
N GLU A 354 -13.48 -4.74 -27.07
CA GLU A 354 -14.90 -4.64 -27.44
C GLU A 354 -15.79 -4.30 -26.23
N SER A 355 -15.67 -5.06 -25.13
CA SER A 355 -16.48 -4.87 -23.92
C SER A 355 -16.20 -3.54 -23.22
N LEU A 356 -14.94 -3.10 -23.14
CA LEU A 356 -14.57 -1.80 -22.57
C LEU A 356 -15.06 -0.64 -23.45
N THR A 357 -14.97 -0.76 -24.79
CA THR A 357 -15.54 0.25 -25.70
C THR A 357 -17.05 0.38 -25.51
N ASN A 358 -17.76 -0.74 -25.39
CA ASN A 358 -19.20 -0.74 -25.15
C ASN A 358 -19.57 -0.15 -23.78
N ALA A 359 -18.80 -0.46 -22.72
CA ALA A 359 -19.00 0.12 -21.39
C ALA A 359 -18.78 1.64 -21.40
N LEU A 360 -17.73 2.13 -22.06
CA LEU A 360 -17.43 3.56 -22.18
C LEU A 360 -18.50 4.32 -22.98
N LEU A 361 -18.99 3.75 -24.09
CA LEU A 361 -20.06 4.36 -24.89
C LEU A 361 -21.43 4.39 -24.20
N ALA A 362 -21.63 3.57 -23.16
CA ALA A 362 -22.83 3.59 -22.32
C ALA A 362 -22.77 4.65 -21.19
N VAL A 363 -21.65 5.40 -21.07
CA VAL A 363 -21.49 6.40 -20.01
C VAL A 363 -22.34 7.64 -20.27
N GLU A 364 -23.23 7.90 -19.34
CA GLU A 364 -24.11 9.05 -19.23
C GLU A 364 -23.91 9.73 -17.87
N TYR A 365 -23.97 11.06 -17.85
CA TYR A 365 -24.05 11.87 -16.64
C TYR A 365 -25.02 13.04 -16.84
N ILE A 366 -26.04 13.15 -15.99
CA ILE A 366 -27.00 14.27 -15.98
C ILE A 366 -26.61 15.25 -14.88
N LEU A 367 -26.52 16.54 -15.22
CA LEU A 367 -26.15 17.59 -14.28
C LEU A 367 -27.25 17.79 -13.21
N PRO A 368 -26.89 17.83 -11.92
CA PRO A 368 -27.86 17.87 -10.82
C PRO A 368 -28.62 19.20 -10.74
N PRO A 369 -29.77 19.24 -10.03
CA PRO A 369 -30.57 20.46 -9.82
C PRO A 369 -29.83 21.64 -9.17
N THR A 370 -28.71 21.37 -8.49
CA THR A 370 -27.84 22.37 -7.86
C THR A 370 -26.76 22.93 -8.78
N SER A 371 -26.68 22.46 -10.04
CA SER A 371 -25.73 22.95 -11.03
C SER A 371 -26.19 24.26 -11.69
N PRO A 372 -25.30 25.02 -12.36
CA PRO A 372 -25.68 26.21 -13.13
C PRO A 372 -26.58 25.93 -14.35
N SER A 373 -26.71 24.67 -14.79
CA SER A 373 -27.59 24.28 -15.89
C SER A 373 -28.15 22.86 -15.63
N PRO A 374 -29.16 22.74 -14.75
CA PRO A 374 -29.80 21.47 -14.41
C PRO A 374 -30.31 20.70 -15.64
N GLY A 375 -30.26 19.37 -15.58
CA GLY A 375 -30.77 18.51 -16.66
C GLY A 375 -29.87 18.45 -17.90
N SER A 376 -28.80 19.25 -17.98
CA SER A 376 -27.79 19.12 -19.04
C SER A 376 -27.17 17.72 -19.03
N HIS A 377 -26.93 17.16 -20.22
CA HIS A 377 -26.59 15.75 -20.41
C HIS A 377 -25.20 15.61 -21.01
N ALA A 378 -24.30 14.97 -20.26
CA ALA A 378 -22.94 14.65 -20.67
C ALA A 378 -22.84 13.18 -21.05
N VAL A 379 -22.28 12.88 -22.22
CA VAL A 379 -22.11 11.51 -22.74
C VAL A 379 -20.74 11.32 -23.37
N VAL A 380 -20.26 10.08 -23.38
CA VAL A 380 -19.11 9.67 -24.19
C VAL A 380 -19.59 9.40 -25.61
N SER A 381 -19.16 10.22 -26.57
CA SER A 381 -19.62 10.14 -27.96
C SER A 381 -18.82 9.18 -28.81
N LYS A 382 -17.54 8.97 -28.48
CA LYS A 382 -16.64 8.06 -29.22
C LYS A 382 -15.41 7.70 -28.41
N VAL A 383 -15.01 6.43 -28.42
CA VAL A 383 -13.64 6.01 -28.08
C VAL A 383 -12.75 6.24 -29.31
N THR A 384 -11.78 7.15 -29.23
CA THR A 384 -10.89 7.51 -30.35
C THR A 384 -9.61 6.70 -30.38
N LYS A 385 -9.12 6.27 -29.20
CA LYS A 385 -7.98 5.35 -29.03
C LYS A 385 -8.30 4.35 -27.93
N LEU A 386 -7.93 3.09 -28.13
CA LEU A 386 -7.93 2.05 -27.10
C LEU A 386 -6.81 1.05 -27.43
N ASP A 387 -5.62 1.35 -26.95
CA ASP A 387 -4.40 0.56 -27.17
C ASP A 387 -3.94 -0.07 -25.86
N GLY A 388 -3.30 -1.24 -25.94
CA GLY A 388 -3.04 -2.08 -24.78
C GLY A 388 -3.45 -3.54 -24.97
N HIS A 389 -3.29 -4.32 -23.90
CA HIS A 389 -3.47 -5.77 -23.87
C HIS A 389 -4.25 -6.19 -22.63
N ALA A 390 -4.97 -7.32 -22.72
CA ALA A 390 -5.60 -7.94 -21.57
C ALA A 390 -5.54 -9.47 -21.68
N SER A 391 -5.21 -10.11 -20.56
CA SER A 391 -5.10 -11.55 -20.44
C SER A 391 -5.45 -12.02 -19.03
N TYR A 392 -5.70 -13.32 -18.89
CA TYR A 392 -5.82 -13.95 -17.59
C TYR A 392 -4.96 -15.20 -17.51
N ALA A 393 -4.46 -15.49 -16.32
CA ALA A 393 -3.62 -16.65 -16.06
C ALA A 393 -4.05 -17.36 -14.77
N THR A 394 -4.09 -18.70 -14.79
CA THR A 394 -4.38 -19.48 -13.58
C THR A 394 -3.09 -19.93 -12.93
N VAL A 395 -2.75 -19.36 -11.77
CA VAL A 395 -1.51 -19.66 -11.04
C VAL A 395 -1.86 -20.37 -9.73
N ARG A 396 -1.50 -21.66 -9.62
CA ARG A 396 -1.79 -22.51 -8.45
C ARG A 396 -3.27 -22.51 -8.06
N GLY A 397 -4.15 -22.62 -9.06
CA GLY A 397 -5.61 -22.60 -8.87
C GLY A 397 -6.23 -21.22 -8.63
N LYS A 398 -5.44 -20.15 -8.49
CA LYS A 398 -5.95 -18.77 -8.37
C LYS A 398 -5.79 -18.01 -9.69
N LYS A 399 -6.91 -17.53 -10.22
CA LYS A 399 -6.94 -16.65 -11.39
C LYS A 399 -6.21 -15.33 -11.11
N ARG A 400 -5.57 -14.81 -12.15
CA ARG A 400 -4.90 -13.50 -12.23
C ARG A 400 -5.42 -12.82 -13.47
N TYR A 401 -5.79 -11.57 -13.34
CA TYR A 401 -6.24 -10.71 -14.42
C TYR A 401 -5.14 -9.68 -14.65
N ILE A 402 -4.70 -9.57 -15.89
CA ILE A 402 -3.62 -8.70 -16.33
C ILE A 402 -4.24 -7.83 -17.43
N TYR A 403 -4.19 -6.52 -17.27
CA TYR A 403 -4.61 -5.59 -18.31
C TYR A 403 -3.86 -4.27 -18.12
N GLU A 404 -3.61 -3.61 -19.23
CA GLU A 404 -2.94 -2.32 -19.34
C GLU A 404 -3.51 -1.67 -20.60
N PHE A 405 -4.21 -0.54 -20.46
CA PHE A 405 -4.82 0.19 -21.57
C PHE A 405 -4.54 1.69 -21.50
N GLU A 406 -4.09 2.25 -22.61
CA GLU A 406 -4.17 3.68 -22.91
C GLU A 406 -5.45 3.92 -23.72
N LEU A 407 -6.34 4.78 -23.22
CA LEU A 407 -7.59 5.10 -23.90
C LEU A 407 -7.86 6.60 -23.98
N THR A 408 -8.36 7.02 -25.14
CA THR A 408 -8.80 8.40 -25.39
C THR A 408 -10.26 8.36 -25.81
N ILE A 409 -11.06 9.22 -25.18
CA ILE A 409 -12.49 9.34 -25.45
C ILE A 409 -12.85 10.78 -25.79
N LYS A 410 -13.75 10.93 -26.77
CA LYS A 410 -14.49 12.16 -27.02
C LYS A 410 -15.79 12.16 -26.27
N TRP A 411 -16.15 13.34 -25.76
CA TRP A 411 -17.35 13.58 -24.98
C TRP A 411 -18.15 14.75 -25.55
N ILE A 412 -19.44 14.76 -25.25
CA ILE A 412 -20.37 15.84 -25.59
C ILE A 412 -21.16 16.19 -24.33
N LEU A 413 -21.23 17.47 -23.99
CA LEU A 413 -22.15 18.01 -22.98
C LEU A 413 -23.19 18.86 -23.70
N THR A 414 -24.45 18.43 -23.69
CA THR A 414 -25.58 19.20 -24.24
C THR A 414 -26.25 19.99 -23.12
N LEU A 415 -26.42 21.30 -23.33
CA LEU A 415 -26.85 22.26 -22.32
C LEU A 415 -28.36 22.55 -22.42
N GLY A 416 -29.06 22.38 -21.29
CA GLY A 416 -30.50 22.63 -21.17
C GLY A 416 -31.41 21.63 -21.92
N GLU A 417 -32.72 21.74 -21.67
CA GLU A 417 -33.74 20.83 -22.23
C GLU A 417 -33.95 21.01 -23.75
N ASP A 418 -33.69 22.21 -24.29
CA ASP A 418 -33.87 22.52 -25.72
C ASP A 418 -32.76 21.91 -26.62
N HIS A 419 -31.73 21.29 -26.04
CA HIS A 419 -30.56 20.71 -26.72
C HIS A 419 -29.82 21.63 -27.74
N SER A 420 -30.05 22.95 -27.67
CA SER A 420 -29.61 23.90 -28.71
C SER A 420 -28.14 24.31 -28.63
N LEU A 421 -27.48 24.05 -27.50
CA LEU A 421 -26.08 24.38 -27.25
C LEU A 421 -25.33 23.14 -26.73
N SER A 422 -24.15 22.87 -27.28
CA SER A 422 -23.36 21.68 -26.96
C SER A 422 -21.88 22.00 -26.88
N CYS A 423 -21.23 21.60 -25.80
CA CYS A 423 -19.78 21.58 -25.67
C CYS A 423 -19.24 20.21 -26.13
N HIS A 424 -18.09 20.22 -26.78
CA HIS A 424 -17.41 19.00 -27.23
C HIS A 424 -15.97 19.00 -26.70
N GLY A 425 -15.40 17.83 -26.50
CA GLY A 425 -13.99 17.72 -26.12
C GLY A 425 -13.47 16.31 -26.14
N GLU A 426 -12.24 16.16 -25.65
CA GLU A 426 -11.49 14.91 -25.61
C GLU A 426 -10.76 14.78 -24.27
N MET A 427 -10.68 13.56 -23.74
CA MET A 427 -9.86 13.23 -22.56
C MET A 427 -9.10 11.91 -22.76
N THR A 428 -7.85 11.86 -22.27
CA THR A 428 -6.96 10.70 -22.37
C THR A 428 -6.57 10.18 -20.99
N PHE A 429 -6.79 8.88 -20.78
CA PHE A 429 -6.35 8.10 -19.63
C PHE A 429 -5.16 7.24 -20.07
N PRO A 430 -3.94 7.50 -19.58
CA PRO A 430 -2.74 6.77 -20.02
C PRO A 430 -2.68 5.35 -19.47
N ASP A 431 -3.09 5.18 -18.20
CA ASP A 431 -2.74 4.04 -17.36
C ASP A 431 -4.02 3.42 -16.77
N VAL A 432 -4.79 2.72 -17.61
CA VAL A 432 -5.93 1.91 -17.14
C VAL A 432 -5.46 0.47 -16.96
N ASP A 433 -4.94 0.18 -15.77
CA ASP A 433 -4.30 -1.10 -15.45
C ASP A 433 -4.83 -1.78 -14.17
N GLY A 434 -4.26 -2.94 -13.85
CA GLY A 434 -4.59 -3.75 -12.68
C GLY A 434 -3.92 -3.33 -11.36
N THR A 435 -3.22 -2.19 -11.31
CA THR A 435 -2.53 -1.68 -10.11
C THR A 435 -3.37 -0.74 -9.27
N ILE A 436 -4.31 -0.02 -9.91
CA ILE A 436 -5.25 0.91 -9.29
C ILE A 436 -6.35 0.13 -8.52
N GLU A 437 -6.65 0.51 -7.28
CA GLU A 437 -7.78 -0.09 -6.55
C GLU A 437 -9.13 0.48 -7.05
N LEU A 438 -10.16 -0.38 -7.11
CA LEU A 438 -11.49 0.02 -7.56
C LEU A 438 -12.02 1.17 -6.69
N GLY A 439 -12.41 2.28 -7.31
CA GLY A 439 -12.87 3.50 -6.65
C GLY A 439 -11.76 4.50 -6.26
N GLU A 440 -10.49 4.25 -6.60
CA GLU A 440 -9.44 5.30 -6.53
C GLU A 440 -9.54 6.29 -7.71
N GLY A 441 -10.03 5.82 -8.86
CA GLY A 441 -10.15 6.60 -10.09
C GLY A 441 -8.88 6.59 -10.94
N TYR A 442 -8.99 7.13 -12.16
CA TYR A 442 -7.92 7.07 -13.17
C TYR A 442 -7.40 8.47 -13.47
N ASP A 443 -6.10 8.59 -13.73
CA ASP A 443 -5.49 9.87 -14.08
C ASP A 443 -5.84 10.30 -15.52
N ILE A 444 -5.94 11.61 -15.73
CA ILE A 444 -6.17 12.22 -17.04
C ILE A 444 -4.99 13.13 -17.36
N VAL A 445 -4.28 12.83 -18.45
CA VAL A 445 -3.08 13.58 -18.87
C VAL A 445 -3.40 14.61 -19.97
N ASN A 446 -4.43 14.36 -20.77
CA ASN A 446 -4.95 15.31 -21.75
C ASN A 446 -6.43 15.57 -21.47
N TYR A 447 -6.81 16.83 -21.37
CA TYR A 447 -8.19 17.29 -21.38
C TYR A 447 -8.27 18.51 -22.28
N SER A 448 -9.09 18.42 -23.33
CA SER A 448 -9.27 19.51 -24.29
C SER A 448 -10.76 19.75 -24.56
N VAL A 449 -11.09 21.01 -24.82
CA VAL A 449 -12.44 21.47 -25.18
C VAL A 449 -12.35 22.05 -26.59
N GLU A 450 -13.23 21.60 -27.49
CA GLU A 450 -13.28 22.11 -28.86
C GLU A 450 -13.79 23.56 -28.86
N GLY A 451 -13.14 24.43 -29.66
CA GLY A 451 -13.43 25.86 -29.74
C GLY A 451 -14.81 26.24 -30.33
N SER A 452 -15.62 25.24 -30.69
CA SER A 452 -17.04 25.35 -30.99
C SER A 452 -17.92 25.56 -29.74
N SER A 453 -17.37 25.29 -28.55
CA SER A 453 -18.10 25.36 -27.28
C SER A 453 -18.51 26.80 -26.91
N PRO A 454 -19.73 27.03 -26.37
CA PRO A 454 -20.20 28.38 -26.05
C PRO A 454 -19.30 29.14 -25.06
N PRO A 455 -19.10 30.46 -25.23
CA PRO A 455 -18.31 31.27 -24.31
C PRO A 455 -18.83 31.21 -22.87
N GLY A 456 -17.93 31.15 -21.89
CA GLY A 456 -18.28 31.13 -20.47
C GLY A 456 -18.61 29.75 -19.88
N THR A 457 -18.62 28.69 -20.68
CA THR A 457 -18.87 27.30 -20.21
C THR A 457 -17.70 26.67 -19.45
N GLY A 458 -16.49 27.25 -19.49
CA GLY A 458 -15.28 26.72 -18.85
C GLY A 458 -15.47 26.25 -17.41
N PRO A 459 -15.95 27.08 -16.47
CA PRO A 459 -16.17 26.66 -15.07
C PRO A 459 -17.20 25.53 -14.88
N LEU A 460 -18.14 25.39 -15.82
CA LEU A 460 -19.11 24.28 -15.82
C LEU A 460 -18.43 22.98 -16.25
N LEU A 461 -17.66 23.05 -17.35
CA LEU A 461 -16.91 21.92 -17.90
C LEU A 461 -15.83 21.43 -16.93
N ASP A 462 -15.09 22.34 -16.33
CA ASP A 462 -14.11 22.05 -15.28
C ASP A 462 -14.75 21.25 -14.14
N ARG A 463 -15.90 21.70 -13.62
CA ARG A 463 -16.56 21.07 -12.45
C ARG A 463 -17.31 19.77 -12.75
N PHE A 464 -17.98 19.67 -13.89
CA PHE A 464 -18.92 18.58 -14.20
C PHE A 464 -18.45 17.62 -15.30
N VAL A 465 -17.30 17.89 -15.92
CA VAL A 465 -16.68 17.03 -16.95
C VAL A 465 -15.23 16.65 -16.60
N ARG A 466 -14.39 17.61 -16.19
CA ARG A 466 -12.95 17.36 -15.92
C ARG A 466 -12.66 16.90 -14.49
N ASP A 467 -13.17 17.62 -13.50
CA ASP A 467 -12.82 17.45 -12.09
C ASP A 467 -13.87 16.62 -11.32
N GLY A 468 -14.87 16.09 -12.04
CA GLY A 468 -15.91 15.20 -11.53
C GLY A 468 -17.03 15.02 -12.56
N GLY A 469 -18.14 14.43 -12.13
CA GLY A 469 -19.35 14.28 -12.96
C GLY A 469 -19.15 13.23 -14.06
N LEU A 470 -18.98 13.67 -15.32
CA LEU A 470 -18.72 12.74 -16.42
C LEU A 470 -17.44 11.93 -16.18
N ARG A 471 -16.37 12.53 -15.66
CA ARG A 471 -15.14 11.80 -15.31
C ARG A 471 -15.41 10.68 -14.30
N ASP A 472 -16.18 10.96 -13.25
CA ASP A 472 -16.50 9.97 -12.22
C ASP A 472 -17.35 8.84 -12.81
N ALA A 473 -18.29 9.16 -13.71
CA ALA A 473 -19.07 8.17 -14.44
C ALA A 473 -18.20 7.28 -15.36
N VAL A 474 -17.18 7.85 -16.02
CA VAL A 474 -16.19 7.08 -16.79
C VAL A 474 -15.36 6.18 -15.87
N HIS A 475 -14.87 6.68 -14.73
CA HIS A 475 -14.14 5.86 -13.76
C HIS A 475 -14.99 4.67 -13.27
N ASN A 476 -16.25 4.92 -12.92
CA ASN A 476 -17.17 3.88 -12.46
C ASN A 476 -17.44 2.83 -13.55
N ALA A 477 -17.57 3.23 -14.82
CA ALA A 477 -17.76 2.30 -15.93
C ALA A 477 -16.51 1.45 -16.22
N ILE A 478 -15.30 1.99 -16.03
CA ILE A 478 -14.06 1.21 -16.09
C ILE A 478 -14.02 0.22 -14.92
N ASP A 479 -14.33 0.65 -13.70
CA ASP A 479 -14.43 -0.20 -12.50
C ASP A 479 -15.42 -1.37 -12.69
N ASP A 480 -16.62 -1.08 -13.24
CA ASP A 480 -17.64 -2.09 -13.55
C ASP A 480 -17.20 -3.02 -14.68
N TRP A 481 -16.47 -2.51 -15.68
CA TRP A 481 -15.82 -3.35 -16.68
C TRP A 481 -14.76 -4.27 -16.05
N VAL A 482 -13.97 -3.80 -15.08
CA VAL A 482 -13.00 -4.64 -14.34
C VAL A 482 -13.73 -5.72 -13.51
N ARG A 483 -14.89 -5.41 -12.91
CA ARG A 483 -15.75 -6.41 -12.25
C ARG A 483 -16.27 -7.43 -13.26
N LEU A 484 -16.74 -6.99 -14.42
CA LEU A 484 -17.20 -7.87 -15.52
C LEU A 484 -16.07 -8.77 -16.03
N PHE A 485 -14.86 -8.24 -16.22
CA PHE A 485 -13.69 -9.00 -16.64
C PHE A 485 -13.36 -10.12 -15.65
N ARG A 486 -13.35 -9.80 -14.35
CA ARG A 486 -13.12 -10.77 -13.25
C ARG A 486 -14.22 -11.83 -13.14
N ASN A 487 -15.45 -11.50 -13.52
CA ASN A 487 -16.58 -12.45 -13.50
C ASN A 487 -16.63 -13.34 -14.76
N THR A 488 -16.14 -12.84 -15.90
CA THR A 488 -16.18 -13.54 -17.19
C THR A 488 -15.08 -14.59 -17.32
N TYR A 489 -13.88 -14.30 -16.81
CA TYR A 489 -12.68 -15.14 -17.00
C TYR A 489 -12.09 -15.73 -15.73
#